data_AF-A0A0C3SBE2-F1
#
_entry.id   AF-A0A0C3SBE2-F1
#
_cell.length_a   1.000
_cell.length_b   1.000
_cell.length_c   1.000
_cell.angle_alpha   90.00
_cell.angle_beta   90.00
_cell.angle_gamma   90.00
#
_symmetry.space_group_name_H-M   'P 1'
#
loop_
_entity.id
_entity.type
_entity.pdbx_description
1 polymer ?
#
loop_
_entity_poly.entity_id
_entity_poly.type
_entity_poly.pdbx_seq_one_letter_code
_entity_poly.pdbx_strand_id
1 'polypeptide(L)'
;MSRRPGEKLPSRAEAEKWAKTLAHNARLDNPLSEGTDYSAEEMEGVQAQINALTPLPPRLKDPLFMAFAAKYLPAVASSLRFLTLETQKNAFSTLVQIMSLLPDPEKEPYFRRFLLSPQCEGIPNLVASSFITGITWLRSSGPGYVANLIHYMLLWCATDMGDDKEGAIDKGVREAVLTQLEDMKADESYSRLEPIQRAQIQRLFKMLMTMRVGPPAGLMGKAYIEALRGLSEGQIRGQEECVVCDEDELQLFLCSKCKTIKYCSKECQASDWKAGHKIKCYATEY
;
A
#
# COMPACT_ATOMS: atom_id res chain seq x y z
N MET A 1 15.37 -4.82 18.60
CA MET A 1 14.40 -5.94 18.81
C MET A 1 15.15 -7.26 18.78
N SER A 2 15.28 -7.95 19.91
CA SER A 2 16.03 -9.20 20.01
C SER A 2 15.32 -10.35 19.27
N ARG A 3 16.06 -11.21 18.57
CA ARG A 3 15.52 -12.39 17.88
C ARG A 3 14.97 -13.38 18.91
N ARG A 4 13.76 -13.91 18.69
CA ARG A 4 13.33 -15.09 19.46
C ARG A 4 14.15 -16.28 18.94
N PRO A 5 14.72 -17.12 19.82
CA PRO A 5 15.43 -18.32 19.39
C PRO A 5 14.54 -19.19 18.49
N GLY A 6 15.00 -19.53 17.29
CA GLY A 6 14.31 -20.44 16.36
C GLY A 6 13.48 -19.78 15.24
N GLU A 7 13.26 -18.46 15.24
CA GLU A 7 12.43 -17.82 14.21
C GLU A 7 13.26 -17.47 12.95
N LYS A 8 13.11 -18.27 11.89
CA LYS A 8 13.81 -18.11 10.61
C LYS A 8 13.04 -17.15 9.70
N LEU A 9 13.71 -16.12 9.17
CA LEU A 9 13.15 -15.25 8.13
C LEU A 9 12.86 -16.05 6.86
N PRO A 10 11.78 -15.73 6.11
CA PRO A 10 11.55 -16.35 4.82
C PRO A 10 12.73 -16.06 3.90
N SER A 11 13.15 -17.08 3.16
CA SER A 11 14.06 -16.90 2.03
C SER A 11 13.36 -16.13 0.92
N ARG A 12 14.17 -15.56 0.02
CA ARG A 12 13.67 -14.93 -1.20
C ARG A 12 12.78 -15.87 -2.02
N ALA A 13 13.18 -17.13 -2.17
CA ALA A 13 12.43 -18.11 -2.96
C ALA A 13 11.06 -18.42 -2.32
N GLU A 14 10.98 -18.51 -0.99
CA GLU A 14 9.72 -18.67 -0.28
C GLU A 14 8.81 -17.45 -0.45
N ALA A 15 9.37 -16.23 -0.36
CA ALA A 15 8.62 -15.00 -0.59
C ALA A 15 8.07 -14.90 -2.02
N GLU A 16 8.90 -15.22 -3.02
CA GLU A 16 8.49 -15.22 -4.42
C GLU A 16 7.44 -16.29 -4.73
N LYS A 17 7.59 -17.49 -4.15
CA LYS A 17 6.60 -18.57 -4.29
C LYS A 17 5.27 -18.14 -3.69
N TRP A 18 5.26 -17.60 -2.48
CA TRP A 18 4.05 -17.12 -1.83
C TRP A 18 3.37 -16.03 -2.64
N ALA A 19 4.13 -15.03 -3.11
CA ALA A 19 3.59 -13.95 -3.92
C ALA A 19 2.97 -14.46 -5.23
N LYS A 20 3.61 -15.43 -5.89
CA LYS A 20 3.06 -16.08 -7.09
C LYS A 20 1.76 -16.83 -6.80
N THR A 21 1.70 -17.58 -5.70
CA THR A 21 0.46 -18.28 -5.30
C THR A 21 -0.66 -17.29 -4.98
N LEU A 22 -0.35 -16.17 -4.31
CA LEU A 22 -1.36 -15.15 -4.03
C LEU A 22 -1.89 -14.51 -5.32
N ALA A 23 -0.98 -14.15 -6.25
CA ALA A 23 -1.36 -13.58 -7.53
C ALA A 23 -2.25 -14.52 -8.35
N HIS A 24 -1.94 -15.82 -8.35
CA HIS A 24 -2.74 -16.85 -9.01
C HIS A 24 -4.14 -16.97 -8.40
N ASN A 25 -4.22 -17.09 -7.07
CA ASN A 25 -5.49 -17.19 -6.35
C ASN A 25 -6.33 -15.91 -6.49
N ALA A 26 -5.68 -14.76 -6.66
CA ALA A 26 -6.32 -13.48 -6.95
C ALA A 26 -6.58 -13.24 -8.45
N ARG A 27 -6.49 -14.28 -9.29
CA ARG A 27 -6.77 -14.23 -10.74
C ARG A 27 -6.00 -13.14 -11.50
N LEU A 28 -4.76 -12.83 -11.09
CA LEU A 28 -3.94 -11.81 -11.75
C LEU A 28 -3.23 -12.33 -13.00
N ASP A 29 -3.00 -13.64 -13.10
CA ASP A 29 -2.43 -14.32 -14.27
C ASP A 29 -3.50 -14.89 -15.21
N ASN A 30 -4.73 -15.04 -14.74
CA ASN A 30 -5.89 -15.48 -15.51
C ASN A 30 -7.14 -14.70 -15.09
N PRO A 31 -7.31 -13.45 -15.58
CA PRO A 31 -8.40 -12.56 -15.18
C PRO A 31 -9.79 -13.16 -15.42
N LEU A 32 -10.75 -12.76 -14.60
CA LEU A 32 -12.15 -13.16 -14.71
C LEU A 32 -12.77 -12.65 -16.02
N SER A 33 -13.69 -13.42 -16.57
CA SER A 33 -14.58 -12.94 -17.63
C SER A 33 -15.51 -11.85 -17.11
N GLU A 34 -15.97 -10.98 -18.02
CA GLU A 34 -16.96 -9.96 -17.70
C GLU A 34 -18.20 -10.56 -17.04
N GLY A 35 -18.69 -9.89 -15.98
CA GLY A 35 -19.87 -10.34 -15.24
C GLY A 35 -19.68 -11.57 -14.34
N THR A 36 -18.47 -12.14 -14.28
CA THR A 36 -18.18 -13.34 -13.48
C THR A 36 -17.37 -12.96 -12.24
N ASP A 37 -17.92 -13.19 -11.05
CA ASP A 37 -17.21 -13.02 -9.78
C ASP A 37 -16.49 -14.30 -9.33
N TYR A 38 -15.75 -14.23 -8.23
CA TYR A 38 -15.20 -15.41 -7.57
C TYR A 38 -16.28 -16.40 -7.13
N SER A 39 -16.01 -17.68 -7.36
CA SER A 39 -16.69 -18.77 -6.68
C SER A 39 -16.38 -18.75 -5.18
N ALA A 40 -17.18 -19.49 -4.41
CA ALA A 40 -16.95 -19.64 -2.97
C ALA A 40 -15.58 -20.28 -2.68
N GLU A 41 -15.17 -21.26 -3.48
CA GLU A 41 -13.89 -21.96 -3.35
C GLU A 41 -12.70 -21.05 -3.67
N GLU A 42 -12.82 -20.22 -4.70
CA GLU A 42 -11.79 -19.23 -5.04
C GLU A 42 -11.63 -18.20 -3.91
N MET A 43 -12.76 -17.72 -3.40
CA MET A 43 -12.79 -16.78 -2.30
C MET A 43 -12.16 -17.40 -1.03
N GLU A 44 -12.49 -18.65 -0.72
CA GLU A 44 -11.89 -19.36 0.40
C GLU A 44 -10.37 -19.52 0.21
N GLY A 45 -9.93 -19.90 -0.99
CA GLY A 45 -8.51 -20.10 -1.30
C GLY A 45 -7.66 -18.83 -1.09
N VAL A 46 -8.12 -17.69 -1.61
CA VAL A 46 -7.40 -16.42 -1.43
C VAL A 46 -7.44 -15.95 0.03
N GLN A 47 -8.58 -16.05 0.69
CA GLN A 47 -8.72 -15.62 2.09
C GLN A 47 -7.93 -16.52 3.06
N ALA A 48 -7.88 -17.83 2.84
CA ALA A 48 -7.09 -18.74 3.64
C ALA A 48 -5.59 -18.37 3.59
N GLN A 49 -5.09 -18.03 2.39
CA GLN A 49 -3.70 -17.61 2.21
C GLN A 49 -3.38 -16.28 2.90
N ILE A 50 -4.28 -15.29 2.82
CA ILE A 50 -4.11 -13.99 3.49
C ILE A 50 -4.17 -14.18 5.02
N ASN A 51 -5.16 -14.92 5.52
CA ASN A 51 -5.36 -15.11 6.95
C ASN A 51 -4.25 -15.94 7.61
N ALA A 52 -3.54 -16.79 6.85
CA ALA A 52 -2.35 -17.47 7.34
C ALA A 52 -1.21 -16.50 7.73
N LEU A 53 -1.20 -15.26 7.22
CA LEU A 53 -0.21 -14.24 7.57
C LEU A 53 -0.57 -13.42 8.81
N THR A 54 -1.84 -13.39 9.20
CA THR A 54 -2.35 -12.59 10.32
C THR A 54 -1.62 -12.80 11.63
N PRO A 55 -1.32 -14.04 12.08
CA PRO A 55 -0.58 -14.24 13.33
C PRO A 55 0.91 -13.90 13.23
N LEU A 56 1.44 -13.65 12.02
CA LEU A 56 2.87 -13.44 11.82
C LEU A 56 3.28 -11.99 12.12
N PRO A 57 4.42 -11.77 12.79
CA PRO A 57 4.96 -10.44 13.00
C PRO A 57 5.42 -9.81 11.67
N PRO A 58 5.46 -8.45 11.57
CA PRO A 58 5.88 -7.73 10.35
C PRO A 58 7.16 -8.25 9.71
N ARG A 59 8.19 -8.55 10.51
CA ARG A 59 9.47 -9.09 10.01
C ARG A 59 9.35 -10.36 9.16
N LEU A 60 8.32 -11.18 9.37
CA LEU A 60 8.07 -12.41 8.61
C LEU A 60 7.14 -12.19 7.42
N LYS A 61 6.11 -11.34 7.56
CA LYS A 61 5.13 -11.11 6.49
C LYS A 61 5.54 -10.02 5.50
N ASP A 62 6.26 -8.98 5.92
CA ASP A 62 6.64 -7.87 5.06
C ASP A 62 7.48 -8.34 3.86
N PRO A 63 8.46 -9.26 3.98
CA PRO A 63 9.16 -9.78 2.82
C PRO A 63 8.26 -10.45 1.78
N LEU A 64 7.15 -11.07 2.22
CA LEU A 64 6.17 -11.73 1.35
C LEU A 64 5.36 -10.69 0.57
N PHE A 65 4.86 -9.66 1.27
CA PHE A 65 4.15 -8.55 0.63
C PHE A 65 5.06 -7.69 -0.24
N MET A 66 6.33 -7.50 0.12
CA MET A 66 7.32 -6.83 -0.73
C MET A 66 7.56 -7.59 -2.04
N ALA A 67 7.64 -8.93 -1.98
CA ALA A 67 7.75 -9.75 -3.18
C ALA A 67 6.51 -9.64 -4.08
N PHE A 68 5.33 -9.55 -3.46
CA PHE A 68 4.07 -9.32 -4.18
C PHE A 68 4.05 -7.92 -4.81
N ALA A 69 4.36 -6.89 -4.03
CA ALA A 69 4.37 -5.50 -4.45
C ALA A 69 5.27 -5.29 -5.67
N ALA A 70 6.51 -5.80 -5.60
CA ALA A 70 7.49 -5.67 -6.67
C ALA A 70 7.07 -6.32 -8.00
N LYS A 71 6.20 -7.34 -7.97
CA LYS A 71 5.89 -8.16 -9.15
C LYS A 71 4.48 -7.96 -9.71
N TYR A 72 3.50 -7.66 -8.86
CA TYR A 72 2.09 -7.84 -9.22
C TYR A 72 1.22 -6.58 -9.06
N LEU A 73 1.72 -5.46 -8.52
CA LEU A 73 0.89 -4.24 -8.42
C LEU A 73 0.37 -3.72 -9.78
N PRO A 74 1.15 -3.73 -10.88
CA PRO A 74 0.61 -3.37 -12.18
C PRO A 74 -0.55 -4.27 -12.63
N ALA A 75 -0.48 -5.57 -12.33
CA ALA A 75 -1.55 -6.52 -12.64
C ALA A 75 -2.79 -6.26 -11.78
N VAL A 76 -2.62 -5.98 -10.48
CA VAL A 76 -3.72 -5.57 -9.58
C VAL A 76 -4.40 -4.32 -10.12
N ALA A 77 -3.62 -3.31 -10.49
CA ALA A 77 -4.13 -2.06 -11.05
C ALA A 77 -4.90 -2.28 -12.36
N SER A 78 -4.35 -3.11 -13.25
CA SER A 78 -5.01 -3.50 -14.49
C SER A 78 -6.36 -4.15 -14.19
N SER A 79 -6.39 -5.18 -13.34
CA SER A 79 -7.63 -5.88 -12.99
C SER A 79 -8.66 -4.95 -12.34
N LEU A 80 -8.28 -4.09 -11.40
CA LEU A 80 -9.21 -3.15 -10.76
C LEU A 80 -9.92 -2.21 -11.75
N ARG A 81 -9.28 -1.87 -12.88
CA ARG A 81 -9.90 -1.02 -13.92
C ARG A 81 -10.97 -1.75 -14.74
N PHE A 82 -10.91 -3.08 -14.81
CA PHE A 82 -11.86 -3.89 -15.58
C PHE A 82 -12.98 -4.50 -14.73
N LEU A 83 -12.76 -4.65 -13.42
CA LEU A 83 -13.77 -5.19 -12.51
C LEU A 83 -14.84 -4.14 -12.16
N THR A 84 -16.08 -4.59 -11.99
CA THR A 84 -17.19 -3.75 -11.50
C THR A 84 -17.71 -4.25 -10.15
N LEU A 85 -18.10 -3.32 -9.26
CA LEU A 85 -18.68 -3.68 -7.96
C LEU A 85 -20.09 -4.30 -8.08
N GLU A 86 -20.77 -4.11 -9.21
CA GLU A 86 -22.11 -4.65 -9.45
C GLU A 86 -22.08 -6.16 -9.69
N THR A 87 -21.12 -6.63 -10.49
CA THR A 87 -21.07 -8.03 -10.92
C THR A 87 -19.87 -8.81 -10.37
N GLN A 88 -18.82 -8.12 -9.89
CA GLN A 88 -17.55 -8.74 -9.48
C GLN A 88 -17.07 -8.20 -8.14
N LYS A 89 -18.00 -8.06 -7.19
CA LYS A 89 -17.78 -7.44 -5.88
C LYS A 89 -16.69 -8.14 -5.07
N ASN A 90 -16.66 -9.47 -5.05
CA ASN A 90 -15.69 -10.23 -4.24
C ASN A 90 -14.28 -10.14 -4.81
N ALA A 91 -14.14 -10.26 -6.13
CA ALA A 91 -12.88 -10.06 -6.81
C ALA A 91 -12.35 -8.64 -6.57
N PHE A 92 -13.16 -7.61 -6.78
CA PHE A 92 -12.78 -6.23 -6.55
C PHE A 92 -12.37 -5.99 -5.09
N SER A 93 -13.20 -6.44 -4.14
CA SER A 93 -12.94 -6.28 -2.70
C SER A 93 -11.65 -6.99 -2.27
N THR A 94 -11.35 -8.15 -2.86
CA THR A 94 -10.11 -8.90 -2.60
C THR A 94 -8.88 -8.14 -3.09
N LEU A 95 -8.94 -7.53 -4.27
CA LEU A 95 -7.81 -6.75 -4.80
C LEU A 95 -7.55 -5.50 -3.95
N VAL A 96 -8.60 -4.79 -3.53
CA VAL A 96 -8.48 -3.67 -2.59
C VAL A 96 -7.92 -4.14 -1.24
N GLN A 97 -8.38 -5.28 -0.74
CA GLN A 97 -7.89 -5.88 0.50
C GLN A 97 -6.38 -6.15 0.41
N ILE A 98 -5.91 -6.79 -0.67
CA ILE A 98 -4.49 -7.10 -0.87
C ILE A 98 -3.66 -5.81 -0.83
N MET A 99 -4.08 -4.76 -1.54
CA MET A 99 -3.40 -3.46 -1.52
C MET A 99 -3.40 -2.84 -0.11
N SER A 100 -4.50 -2.95 0.63
CA SER A 100 -4.62 -2.37 1.98
C SER A 100 -3.74 -3.04 3.03
N LEU A 101 -3.26 -4.26 2.74
CA LEU A 101 -2.41 -5.05 3.62
C LEU A 101 -0.92 -4.86 3.32
N LEU A 102 -0.57 -4.11 2.27
CA LEU A 102 0.82 -3.79 1.97
C LEU A 102 1.44 -2.96 3.10
N PRO A 103 2.73 -3.16 3.41
CA PRO A 103 3.43 -2.35 4.39
C PRO A 103 3.45 -0.86 4.00
N ASP A 104 3.68 -0.01 5.00
CA ASP A 104 3.75 1.44 4.83
C ASP A 104 4.69 1.82 3.66
N PRO A 105 4.28 2.66 2.70
CA PRO A 105 5.13 3.11 1.60
C PRO A 105 6.43 3.76 2.05
N GLU A 106 6.53 4.33 3.26
CA GLU A 106 7.81 4.82 3.79
C GLU A 106 8.83 3.69 3.94
N LYS A 107 8.37 2.47 4.26
CA LYS A 107 9.19 1.27 4.51
C LYS A 107 9.18 0.28 3.34
N GLU A 108 8.22 0.41 2.43
CA GLU A 108 8.01 -0.48 1.30
C GLU A 108 8.26 0.27 -0.02
N PRO A 109 9.49 0.19 -0.57
CA PRO A 109 9.85 1.01 -1.72
C PRO A 109 9.12 0.60 -3.01
N TYR A 110 8.65 -0.64 -3.16
CA TYR A 110 8.00 -1.07 -4.40
C TYR A 110 6.57 -0.55 -4.52
N PHE A 111 5.85 -0.51 -3.41
CA PHE A 111 4.54 0.08 -3.30
C PHE A 111 4.62 1.60 -3.44
N ARG A 112 5.59 2.25 -2.78
CA ARG A 112 5.85 3.68 -2.98
C ARG A 112 6.13 4.02 -4.45
N ARG A 113 7.02 3.28 -5.11
CA ARG A 113 7.30 3.46 -6.54
C ARG A 113 6.07 3.24 -7.40
N PHE A 114 5.24 2.27 -7.08
CA PHE A 114 3.97 2.03 -7.78
C PHE A 114 3.02 3.22 -7.64
N LEU A 115 2.83 3.74 -6.43
CA LEU A 115 1.96 4.90 -6.19
C LEU A 115 2.43 6.16 -6.96
N LEU A 116 3.74 6.28 -7.19
CA LEU A 116 4.35 7.38 -7.96
C LEU A 116 4.38 7.12 -9.48
N SER A 117 4.03 5.92 -9.94
CA SER A 117 4.17 5.55 -11.35
C SER A 117 2.86 5.75 -12.13
N PRO A 118 2.92 5.94 -13.47
CA PRO A 118 1.73 6.06 -14.31
C PRO A 118 0.77 4.87 -14.21
N GLN A 119 1.28 3.69 -13.85
CA GLN A 119 0.47 2.48 -13.69
C GLN A 119 -0.53 2.57 -12.52
N CYS A 120 -0.40 3.54 -11.62
CA CYS A 120 -1.37 3.82 -10.56
C CYS A 120 -2.47 4.81 -10.98
N GLU A 121 -2.41 5.39 -12.19
CA GLU A 121 -3.39 6.36 -12.67
C GLU A 121 -4.83 5.82 -12.60
N GLY A 122 -5.74 6.62 -12.05
CA GLY A 122 -7.16 6.27 -11.84
C GLY A 122 -7.44 5.32 -10.67
N ILE A 123 -6.45 4.61 -10.13
CA ILE A 123 -6.63 3.68 -9.00
C ILE A 123 -7.08 4.39 -7.72
N PRO A 124 -6.55 5.58 -7.34
CA PRO A 124 -7.02 6.29 -6.16
C PRO A 124 -8.53 6.55 -6.16
N ASN A 125 -9.08 7.04 -7.27
CA ASN A 125 -10.51 7.26 -7.43
C ASN A 125 -11.30 5.94 -7.34
N LEU A 126 -10.88 4.87 -8.02
CA LEU A 126 -11.55 3.56 -7.95
C LEU A 126 -11.63 3.02 -6.51
N VAL A 127 -10.52 3.06 -5.76
CA VAL A 127 -10.48 2.59 -4.38
C VAL A 127 -11.34 3.47 -3.47
N ALA A 128 -11.24 4.80 -3.59
CA ALA A 128 -12.02 5.73 -2.77
C ALA A 128 -13.53 5.66 -3.07
N SER A 129 -13.93 5.58 -4.33
CA SER A 129 -15.33 5.35 -4.72
C SER A 129 -15.85 4.03 -4.17
N SER A 130 -15.05 2.96 -4.21
CA SER A 130 -15.46 1.65 -3.67
C SER A 130 -15.67 1.67 -2.14
N PHE A 131 -14.93 2.51 -1.42
CA PHE A 131 -15.10 2.72 0.02
C PHE A 131 -16.46 3.35 0.34
N ILE A 132 -16.98 4.21 -0.55
CA ILE A 132 -18.30 4.85 -0.44
C ILE A 132 -19.41 3.87 -0.86
N THR A 133 -19.27 3.24 -2.04
CA THR A 133 -20.31 2.35 -2.60
C THR A 133 -20.47 1.04 -1.81
N GLY A 134 -19.44 0.63 -1.07
CA GLY A 134 -19.49 -0.50 -0.16
C GLY A 134 -18.86 -1.77 -0.74
N ILE A 135 -17.56 -1.93 -0.50
CA ILE A 135 -16.84 -3.20 -0.67
C ILE A 135 -17.19 -4.20 0.43
N THR A 136 -16.91 -5.48 0.18
CA THR A 136 -16.97 -6.51 1.23
C THR A 136 -15.79 -6.32 2.17
N TRP A 137 -16.07 -6.18 3.48
CA TRP A 137 -15.02 -6.12 4.50
C TRP A 137 -14.46 -7.51 4.76
N LEU A 138 -13.22 -7.74 4.32
CA LEU A 138 -12.57 -9.04 4.39
C LEU A 138 -11.49 -9.07 5.47
N ARG A 139 -11.57 -10.03 6.39
CA ARG A 139 -10.47 -10.28 7.34
C ARG A 139 -9.24 -10.78 6.58
N SER A 140 -8.04 -10.35 6.91
CA SER A 140 -7.66 -9.57 8.11
C SER A 140 -7.53 -8.07 7.88
N SER A 141 -8.14 -7.56 6.81
CA SER A 141 -8.37 -6.14 6.58
C SER A 141 -9.68 -5.69 7.24
N GLY A 142 -10.03 -4.42 7.03
CA GLY A 142 -11.24 -3.77 7.51
C GLY A 142 -11.24 -2.31 7.09
N PRO A 143 -12.25 -1.53 7.51
CA PRO A 143 -12.40 -0.14 7.06
C PRO A 143 -11.19 0.74 7.42
N GLY A 144 -10.50 0.45 8.53
CA GLY A 144 -9.27 1.16 8.89
C GLY A 144 -8.13 0.95 7.89
N TYR A 145 -7.91 -0.29 7.44
CA TYR A 145 -6.85 -0.60 6.49
C TYR A 145 -7.11 0.03 5.13
N VAL A 146 -8.36 0.02 4.66
CA VAL A 146 -8.73 0.67 3.39
C VAL A 146 -8.67 2.20 3.52
N ALA A 147 -9.09 2.77 4.65
CA ALA A 147 -8.87 4.19 4.92
C ALA A 147 -7.37 4.57 4.91
N ASN A 148 -6.51 3.68 5.43
CA ASN A 148 -5.07 3.88 5.39
C ASN A 148 -4.50 3.79 3.96
N LEU A 149 -5.04 2.89 3.13
CA LEU A 149 -4.70 2.81 1.71
C LEU A 149 -5.05 4.11 0.97
N ILE A 150 -6.26 4.63 1.17
CA ILE A 150 -6.68 5.92 0.58
C ILE A 150 -5.78 7.06 1.07
N HIS A 151 -5.42 7.06 2.36
CA HIS A 151 -4.48 8.03 2.91
C HIS A 151 -3.11 7.96 2.21
N TYR A 152 -2.58 6.77 1.97
CA TYR A 152 -1.33 6.62 1.22
C TYR A 152 -1.45 7.08 -0.23
N MET A 153 -2.57 6.82 -0.90
CA MET A 153 -2.81 7.30 -2.26
C MET A 153 -2.86 8.83 -2.32
N LEU A 154 -3.55 9.48 -1.37
CA LEU A 154 -3.54 10.94 -1.27
C LEU A 154 -2.14 11.51 -1.01
N LEU A 155 -1.35 10.85 -0.17
CA LEU A 155 -0.02 11.31 0.21
C LEU A 155 1.00 11.14 -0.93
N TRP A 156 1.00 9.98 -1.60
CA TRP A 156 2.08 9.58 -2.50
C TRP A 156 1.74 9.75 -3.99
N CYS A 157 0.49 9.61 -4.42
CA CYS A 157 0.14 9.75 -5.84
C CYS A 157 0.19 11.21 -6.30
N ALA A 158 0.44 11.44 -7.58
CA ALA A 158 0.53 12.78 -8.13
C ALA A 158 -0.81 13.55 -7.98
N THR A 159 -0.74 14.79 -7.53
CA THR A 159 -1.93 15.59 -7.22
C THR A 159 -2.71 15.99 -8.46
N ASP A 160 -2.08 15.99 -9.63
CA ASP A 160 -2.70 16.25 -10.92
C ASP A 160 -3.58 15.11 -11.45
N MET A 161 -3.62 13.96 -10.76
CA MET A 161 -4.56 12.88 -11.06
C MET A 161 -6.01 13.23 -10.70
N GLY A 162 -6.24 14.11 -9.72
CA GLY A 162 -7.57 14.56 -9.34
C GLY A 162 -8.04 15.75 -10.19
N ASP A 163 -9.35 15.82 -10.40
CA ASP A 163 -10.03 16.86 -11.20
C ASP A 163 -9.66 18.31 -10.84
N ASP A 164 -9.48 18.62 -9.56
CA ASP A 164 -9.15 19.96 -9.05
C ASP A 164 -7.66 20.18 -8.79
N LYS A 165 -6.82 19.16 -9.03
CA LYS A 165 -5.36 19.15 -8.81
C LYS A 165 -4.92 19.41 -7.36
N GLU A 166 -5.83 19.33 -6.40
CA GLU A 166 -5.53 19.50 -4.96
C GLU A 166 -5.17 18.16 -4.29
N GLY A 167 -5.30 17.04 -4.99
CA GLY A 167 -5.01 15.69 -4.50
C GLY A 167 -5.24 14.65 -5.59
N ALA A 168 -4.73 13.43 -5.39
CA ALA A 168 -4.83 12.37 -6.39
C ALA A 168 -6.22 11.73 -6.56
N ILE A 169 -7.22 12.23 -5.83
CA ILE A 169 -8.60 11.74 -5.81
C ILE A 169 -9.48 12.95 -6.09
N ASP A 170 -10.49 12.78 -6.94
CA ASP A 170 -11.39 13.85 -7.36
C ASP A 170 -12.06 14.49 -6.16
N LYS A 171 -12.31 15.80 -6.25
CA LYS A 171 -12.89 16.59 -5.16
C LYS A 171 -14.20 16.01 -4.65
N GLY A 172 -15.12 15.68 -5.54
CA GLY A 172 -16.42 15.11 -5.17
C GLY A 172 -16.27 13.75 -4.46
N VAL A 173 -15.31 12.92 -4.89
CA VAL A 173 -15.03 11.63 -4.25
C VAL A 173 -14.42 11.83 -2.87
N ARG A 174 -13.48 12.79 -2.71
CA ARG A 174 -12.91 13.12 -1.39
C ARG A 174 -13.96 13.62 -0.40
N GLU A 175 -14.88 14.47 -0.84
CA GLU A 175 -15.98 14.98 -0.02
C GLU A 175 -16.92 13.83 0.41
N ALA A 176 -17.27 12.93 -0.51
CA ALA A 176 -18.09 11.77 -0.18
C ALA A 176 -17.40 10.78 0.76
N VAL A 177 -16.09 10.54 0.60
CA VAL A 177 -15.30 9.74 1.56
C VAL A 177 -15.31 10.40 2.94
N LEU A 178 -15.16 11.72 3.00
CA LEU A 178 -15.19 12.44 4.27
C LEU A 178 -16.52 12.28 5.00
N THR A 179 -17.65 12.42 4.30
CA THR A 179 -18.99 12.15 4.87
C THR A 179 -19.12 10.71 5.33
N GLN A 180 -18.68 9.73 4.53
CA GLN A 180 -18.68 8.32 4.94
C GLN A 180 -17.88 8.10 6.23
N LEU A 181 -16.74 8.77 6.41
CA LEU A 181 -15.96 8.69 7.64
C LEU A 181 -16.65 9.36 8.83
N GLU A 182 -17.39 10.46 8.64
CA GLU A 182 -18.21 11.10 9.67
C GLU A 182 -19.29 10.15 10.16
N ASP A 183 -20.04 9.55 9.23
CA ASP A 183 -21.10 8.57 9.54
C ASP A 183 -20.53 7.36 10.27
N MET A 184 -19.42 6.80 9.78
CA MET A 184 -18.74 5.69 10.43
C MET A 184 -18.28 6.02 11.84
N LYS A 185 -17.89 7.25 12.15
CA LYS A 185 -17.45 7.66 13.49
C LYS A 185 -18.63 7.92 14.44
N ALA A 186 -19.79 8.29 13.90
CA ALA A 186 -21.02 8.48 14.66
C ALA A 186 -21.69 7.14 15.01
N ASP A 187 -21.46 6.10 14.21
CA ASP A 187 -21.99 4.75 14.44
C ASP A 187 -21.39 4.09 15.71
N GLU A 188 -22.25 3.44 16.51
CA GLU A 188 -21.83 2.79 17.75
C GLU A 188 -20.78 1.68 17.54
N SER A 189 -20.79 1.02 16.38
CA SER A 189 -19.84 -0.03 16.01
C SER A 189 -18.41 0.50 15.85
N TYR A 190 -18.21 1.80 15.62
CA TYR A 190 -16.90 2.42 15.54
C TYR A 190 -16.04 2.12 16.76
N SER A 191 -16.65 2.22 17.94
CA SER A 191 -15.98 1.96 19.23
C SER A 191 -15.48 0.52 19.35
N ARG A 192 -16.11 -0.42 18.63
CA ARG A 192 -15.79 -1.86 18.63
C ARG A 192 -14.69 -2.23 17.65
N LEU A 193 -14.31 -1.33 16.73
CA LEU A 193 -13.18 -1.57 15.84
C LEU A 193 -11.87 -1.64 16.61
N GLU A 194 -10.90 -2.41 16.11
CA GLU A 194 -9.56 -2.45 16.71
C GLU A 194 -8.92 -1.04 16.80
N PRO A 195 -8.13 -0.75 17.85
CA PRO A 195 -7.53 0.58 18.02
C PRO A 195 -6.74 1.07 16.81
N ILE A 196 -6.03 0.18 16.12
CA ILE A 196 -5.28 0.51 14.90
C ILE A 196 -6.20 0.98 13.77
N GLN A 197 -7.37 0.34 13.61
CA GLN A 197 -8.31 0.70 12.55
C GLN A 197 -8.96 2.05 12.83
N ARG A 198 -9.32 2.33 14.08
CA ARG A 198 -9.82 3.66 14.49
C ARG A 198 -8.77 4.74 14.26
N ALA A 199 -7.50 4.47 14.56
CA ALA A 199 -6.41 5.41 14.31
C ALA A 199 -6.23 5.72 12.82
N GLN A 200 -6.34 4.71 11.96
CA GLN A 200 -6.26 4.87 10.51
C GLN A 200 -7.44 5.67 9.93
N ILE A 201 -8.68 5.37 10.36
CA ILE A 201 -9.88 6.16 10.01
C ILE A 201 -9.69 7.61 10.44
N GLN A 202 -9.23 7.85 11.67
CA GLN A 202 -8.99 9.18 12.20
C GLN A 202 -7.90 9.94 11.43
N ARG A 203 -6.88 9.24 10.93
CA ARG A 203 -5.79 9.82 10.13
C ARG A 203 -6.32 10.31 8.78
N LEU A 204 -7.03 9.47 8.05
CA LEU A 204 -7.64 9.86 6.78
C LEU A 204 -8.63 11.02 6.97
N PHE A 205 -9.50 10.94 7.98
CA PHE A 205 -10.45 12.00 8.31
C PHE A 205 -9.76 13.35 8.53
N LYS A 206 -8.68 13.40 9.31
CA LYS A 206 -7.92 14.64 9.55
C LYS A 206 -7.31 15.20 8.27
N MET A 207 -6.75 14.34 7.42
CA MET A 207 -6.18 14.74 6.14
C MET A 207 -7.26 15.38 5.24
N LEU A 208 -8.38 14.69 5.03
CA LEU A 208 -9.49 15.18 4.20
C LEU A 208 -10.13 16.46 4.77
N MET A 209 -10.33 16.55 6.08
CA MET A 209 -10.81 17.78 6.73
C MET A 209 -9.85 18.96 6.51
N THR A 210 -8.55 18.73 6.60
CA THR A 210 -7.53 19.75 6.38
C THR A 210 -7.54 20.21 4.92
N MET A 211 -7.72 19.29 3.97
CA MET A 211 -7.86 19.63 2.56
C MET A 211 -9.15 20.41 2.27
N ARG A 212 -10.26 20.12 2.97
CA ARG A 212 -11.55 20.80 2.80
C ARG A 212 -11.54 22.24 3.31
N VAL A 213 -11.04 22.45 4.53
CA VAL A 213 -11.13 23.74 5.23
C VAL A 213 -9.86 24.59 5.04
N GLY A 214 -8.78 23.97 4.57
CA GLY A 214 -7.45 24.52 4.63
C GLY A 214 -6.82 24.31 6.03
N PRO A 215 -5.49 24.14 6.12
CA PRO A 215 -4.77 24.17 7.37
C PRO A 215 -4.79 25.60 7.95
N PRO A 216 -4.60 25.74 9.27
CA PRO A 216 -4.52 27.05 9.94
C PRO A 216 -3.47 28.00 9.34
N ALA A 217 -2.45 27.45 8.66
CA ALA A 217 -1.37 28.20 8.02
C ALA A 217 -1.70 28.72 6.61
N GLY A 218 -2.91 28.49 6.08
CA GLY A 218 -3.36 29.00 4.77
C GLY A 218 -2.82 28.27 3.54
N LEU A 219 -2.15 27.12 3.71
CA LEU A 219 -1.69 26.28 2.59
C LEU A 219 -2.87 25.55 1.93
N MET A 220 -3.14 25.76 0.64
CA MET A 220 -4.19 24.98 -0.06
C MET A 220 -3.80 23.48 -0.18
N GLY A 221 -4.78 22.63 -0.49
CA GLY A 221 -4.69 21.16 -0.44
C GLY A 221 -3.42 20.59 -1.07
N LYS A 222 -3.07 20.99 -2.29
CA LYS A 222 -1.84 20.56 -2.98
C LYS A 222 -0.59 20.86 -2.18
N ALA A 223 -0.43 22.11 -1.73
CA ALA A 223 0.75 22.53 -0.96
C ALA A 223 0.85 21.81 0.38
N TYR A 224 -0.29 21.52 1.02
CA TYR A 224 -0.35 20.71 2.23
C TYR A 224 0.13 19.27 1.98
N ILE A 225 -0.37 18.61 0.93
CA ILE A 225 0.03 17.25 0.57
C ILE A 225 1.51 17.18 0.18
N GLU A 226 2.00 18.13 -0.62
CA GLU A 226 3.41 18.21 -1.02
C GLU A 226 4.33 18.42 0.20
N ALA A 227 3.94 19.27 1.16
CA ALA A 227 4.67 19.46 2.40
C ALA A 227 4.71 18.18 3.25
N LEU A 228 3.58 17.48 3.39
CA LEU A 228 3.54 16.20 4.09
C LEU A 228 4.40 15.13 3.40
N ARG A 229 4.34 15.07 2.06
CA ARG A 229 5.15 14.14 1.28
C ARG A 229 6.63 14.41 1.49
N GLY A 230 7.07 15.66 1.40
CA GLY A 230 8.48 16.02 1.64
C GLY A 230 8.98 15.65 3.04
N LEU A 231 8.12 15.79 4.06
CA LEU A 231 8.44 15.32 5.41
C LEU A 231 8.57 13.80 5.48
N SER A 232 7.64 13.05 4.85
CA SER A 232 7.71 11.59 4.79
C SER A 232 8.93 11.12 3.99
N GLU A 233 9.24 11.76 2.86
CA GLU A 233 10.40 11.45 2.02
C GLU A 233 11.72 11.64 2.79
N GLY A 234 11.84 12.73 3.54
CA GLY A 234 13.00 12.99 4.39
C GLY A 234 13.18 12.00 5.56
N GLN A 235 12.18 11.17 5.85
CA GLN A 235 12.27 10.10 6.86
C GLN A 235 12.64 8.74 6.28
N ILE A 236 12.75 8.61 4.94
CA ILE A 236 13.03 7.33 4.31
C ILE A 236 14.52 7.04 4.34
N ARG A 237 14.87 6.06 5.17
CA ARG A 237 16.25 5.63 5.33
C ARG A 237 16.85 5.08 4.02
N GLY A 238 18.07 5.50 3.73
CA GLY A 238 18.87 5.04 2.59
C GLY A 238 18.49 5.68 1.27
N GLN A 239 17.75 6.80 1.30
CA GLN A 239 17.42 7.59 0.12
C GLN A 239 18.43 8.69 -0.15
N GLU A 240 18.91 9.42 0.85
CA GLU A 240 19.89 10.50 0.67
C GLU A 240 21.24 10.20 1.32
N GLU A 241 21.27 9.17 2.16
CA GLU A 241 22.39 8.70 2.95
C GLU A 241 22.71 7.22 2.65
N CYS A 242 23.88 6.76 3.09
CA CYS A 242 24.19 5.33 3.05
C CYS A 242 23.30 4.55 4.03
N VAL A 243 22.54 3.56 3.54
CA VAL A 243 21.62 2.75 4.38
C VAL A 243 22.31 1.93 5.48
N VAL A 244 23.65 1.86 5.50
CA VAL A 244 24.43 1.05 6.44
C VAL A 244 25.11 1.89 7.51
N CYS A 245 25.84 2.94 7.13
CA CYS A 245 26.58 3.80 8.05
C CYS A 245 25.91 5.14 8.32
N ASP A 246 24.81 5.45 7.64
CA ASP A 246 24.07 6.72 7.74
C ASP A 246 24.93 7.96 7.42
N GLU A 247 26.05 7.79 6.70
CA GLU A 247 26.88 8.89 6.22
C GLU A 247 26.34 9.49 4.92
N ASP A 248 26.28 10.82 4.90
CA ASP A 248 25.98 11.61 3.71
C ASP A 248 27.28 11.81 2.92
N GLU A 249 27.55 10.91 1.98
CA GLU A 249 28.70 11.03 1.08
C GLU A 249 28.33 11.73 -0.23
N LEU A 250 29.29 12.46 -0.79
CA LEU A 250 29.12 13.15 -2.08
C LEU A 250 28.82 12.21 -3.25
N GLN A 251 29.13 10.92 -3.14
CA GLN A 251 29.02 9.93 -4.23
C GLN A 251 28.43 8.60 -3.74
N LEU A 252 27.15 8.62 -3.36
CA LEU A 252 26.41 7.38 -3.13
C LEU A 252 26.02 6.70 -4.45
N PHE A 253 26.01 5.37 -4.46
CA PHE A 253 25.50 4.59 -5.59
C PHE A 253 24.32 3.71 -5.19
N LEU A 254 23.38 3.56 -6.12
CA LEU A 254 22.18 2.74 -5.93
C LEU A 254 22.49 1.25 -6.04
N CYS A 255 21.74 0.42 -5.32
CA CYS A 255 21.70 -1.02 -5.59
C CYS A 255 21.33 -1.26 -7.06
N SER A 256 22.22 -1.90 -7.83
CA SER A 256 22.07 -2.07 -9.28
C SER A 256 20.82 -2.86 -9.68
N LYS A 257 20.31 -3.71 -8.79
CA LYS A 257 19.13 -4.55 -9.03
C LYS A 257 17.82 -3.84 -8.72
N CYS A 258 17.61 -3.41 -7.47
CA CYS A 258 16.32 -2.83 -7.07
C CYS A 258 16.24 -1.32 -7.25
N LYS A 259 17.39 -0.63 -7.22
CA LYS A 259 17.49 0.84 -7.30
C LYS A 259 16.68 1.57 -6.22
N THR A 260 16.47 0.95 -5.06
CA THR A 260 15.64 1.51 -3.96
C THR A 260 16.43 2.02 -2.76
N ILE A 261 17.73 1.72 -2.69
CA ILE A 261 18.61 2.11 -1.56
C ILE A 261 19.99 2.46 -2.09
N LYS A 262 20.64 3.40 -1.39
CA LYS A 262 21.97 3.93 -1.69
C LYS A 262 23.04 3.39 -0.72
N TYR A 263 24.27 3.26 -1.23
CA TYR A 263 25.46 2.86 -0.48
C TYR A 263 26.63 3.77 -0.81
N CYS A 264 27.50 4.02 0.16
CA CYS A 264 28.78 4.71 -0.08
C CYS A 264 29.87 3.78 -0.64
N SER A 265 29.81 2.49 -0.32
CA SER A 265 30.87 1.55 -0.65
C SER A 265 30.36 0.13 -0.95
N LYS A 266 31.20 -0.67 -1.61
CA LYS A 266 30.90 -2.08 -1.88
C LYS A 266 30.85 -2.90 -0.59
N GLU A 267 31.60 -2.47 0.42
CA GLU A 267 31.64 -3.06 1.75
C GLU A 267 30.31 -2.87 2.47
N CYS A 268 29.74 -1.66 2.42
CA CYS A 268 28.40 -1.37 2.94
C CYS A 268 27.35 -2.20 2.20
N GLN A 269 27.39 -2.24 0.86
CA GLN A 269 26.48 -3.09 0.08
C GLN A 269 26.59 -4.58 0.46
N ALA A 270 27.79 -5.12 0.60
CA ALA A 270 28.01 -6.52 0.97
C ALA A 270 27.54 -6.82 2.40
N SER A 271 27.69 -5.87 3.33
CA SER A 271 27.19 -5.97 4.70
C SER A 271 25.66 -6.05 4.73
N ASP A 272 24.98 -5.11 4.07
CA ASP A 272 23.52 -5.07 3.99
C ASP A 272 22.93 -6.29 3.26
N TRP A 273 23.63 -6.76 2.21
CA TRP A 273 23.28 -7.99 1.51
C TRP A 273 23.21 -9.21 2.46
N LYS A 274 24.18 -9.33 3.36
CA LYS A 274 24.22 -10.38 4.40
C LYS A 274 23.19 -10.14 5.50
N ALA A 275 22.94 -8.87 5.86
CA ALA A 275 21.99 -8.48 6.90
C ALA A 275 20.53 -8.76 6.53
N GLY A 276 20.19 -8.77 5.24
CA GLY A 276 18.87 -9.21 4.78
C GLY A 276 18.39 -8.62 3.46
N HIS A 277 19.11 -7.64 2.88
CA HIS A 277 18.67 -6.99 1.64
C HIS A 277 18.40 -7.99 0.51
N LYS A 278 19.18 -9.08 0.43
CA LYS A 278 19.00 -10.15 -0.57
C LYS A 278 17.60 -10.74 -0.63
N ILE A 279 16.87 -10.74 0.49
CA ILE A 279 15.51 -11.28 0.61
C ILE A 279 14.49 -10.31 0.00
N LYS A 280 14.78 -9.00 0.03
CA LYS A 280 13.88 -7.91 -0.35
C LYS A 280 14.29 -7.20 -1.64
N CYS A 281 15.35 -7.66 -2.31
CA CYS A 281 15.93 -7.02 -3.50
C CYS A 281 15.31 -7.56 -4.80
N TYR A 282 14.34 -6.85 -5.36
CA TYR A 282 13.61 -7.18 -6.59
C TYR A 282 13.87 -6.11 -7.64
N ALA A 283 14.02 -6.53 -8.90
CA ALA A 283 13.96 -5.59 -10.01
C ALA A 283 12.47 -5.29 -10.27
N THR A 284 12.16 -4.03 -10.58
CA THR A 284 10.82 -3.62 -10.99
C THR A 284 10.91 -2.83 -12.30
N GLU A 285 9.91 -3.01 -13.15
CA GLU A 285 9.87 -2.47 -14.52
C GLU A 285 8.96 -1.24 -14.66
N TYR A 286 8.40 -0.75 -13.55
CA TYR A 286 7.57 0.45 -13.49
C TYR A 286 8.18 1.52 -12.57
#